data_AF-A0A3D4ZJB2-F1
#
_entry.id   AF-A0A3D4ZJB2-F1
#
_cell.length_a   1.000
_cell.length_b   1.000
_cell.length_c   1.000
_cell.angle_alpha   90.00
_cell.angle_beta   90.00
_cell.angle_gamma   90.00
#
_symmetry.space_group_name_H-M   'P 1'
#
loop_
_entity.id
_entity.type
_entity.pdbx_description
1 polymer ?
#
loop_
_entity_poly.entity_id
_entity_poly.type
_entity_poly.pdbx_seq_one_letter_code
_entity_poly.pdbx_strand_id
1 'polypeptide(L)'
;MVTREEAESLLRKYNPNEALVYHAFCVEETMARFAAEYGYDVKYWSLVGLLHDIDWGMFPEEHCKKAPELLKEIDVDDAFIHAVCSHGWGLCSDVEPVHFMEKVLYTIDELTGLVYATALMRPEHMQGMSV
;
A
#
# COMPACT_ATOMS: atom_id res chain seq x y z
N MET A 1 -5.02 -8.58 15.19
CA MET A 1 -4.70 -7.56 14.16
C MET A 1 -3.40 -6.91 14.55
N VAL A 2 -2.40 -7.03 13.68
CA VAL A 2 -1.04 -6.48 13.82
C VAL A 2 -1.05 -4.99 14.21
N THR A 3 0.01 -4.55 14.88
CA THR A 3 0.25 -3.12 15.17
C THR A 3 0.83 -2.41 13.95
N ARG A 4 0.70 -1.07 13.90
CA ARG A 4 1.30 -0.29 12.80
C ARG A 4 2.82 -0.38 12.84
N GLU A 5 3.40 -0.41 14.03
CA GLU A 5 4.84 -0.53 14.25
C GLU A 5 5.41 -1.86 13.74
N GLU A 6 4.70 -2.98 13.96
CA GLU A 6 5.07 -4.29 13.41
C GLU A 6 4.98 -4.30 11.88
N ALA A 7 3.92 -3.72 11.31
CA ALA A 7 3.76 -3.60 9.86
C ALA A 7 4.84 -2.71 9.23
N GLU A 8 5.14 -1.55 9.81
CA GLU A 8 6.21 -0.66 9.33
C GLU A 8 7.60 -1.33 9.44
N SER A 9 7.83 -2.09 10.51
CA SER A 9 9.07 -2.86 10.66
C SER A 9 9.22 -3.91 9.55
N LEU A 10 8.13 -4.60 9.20
CA LEU A 10 8.11 -5.55 8.08
C LEU A 10 8.32 -4.85 6.73
N LEU A 11 7.65 -3.72 6.51
CA LEU A 11 7.83 -2.89 5.31
C LEU A 11 9.30 -2.52 5.11
N ARG A 12 9.94 -1.95 6.13
CA ARG A 12 11.35 -1.52 6.06
C ARG A 12 12.32 -2.70 5.92
N LYS A 13 11.94 -3.90 6.39
CA LYS A 13 12.74 -5.12 6.20
C LYS A 13 12.87 -5.50 4.72
N TYR A 14 11.81 -5.32 3.92
CA TYR A 14 11.77 -5.73 2.51
C TYR A 14 11.86 -4.58 1.50
N ASN A 15 11.68 -3.35 1.96
CA ASN A 15 11.81 -2.13 1.16
C ASN A 15 12.93 -1.24 1.74
N PRO A 16 14.21 -1.49 1.40
CA PRO A 16 15.34 -0.76 1.98
C PRO A 16 15.51 0.67 1.46
N ASN A 17 14.75 1.06 0.42
CA ASN A 17 14.77 2.40 -0.15
C ASN A 17 13.69 3.27 0.50
N GLU A 18 14.08 4.38 1.11
CA GLU A 18 13.14 5.32 1.75
C GLU A 18 12.06 5.85 0.78
N ALA A 19 12.34 5.95 -0.52
CA ALA A 19 11.32 6.36 -1.50
C ALA A 19 10.14 5.38 -1.56
N LEU A 20 10.38 4.07 -1.42
CA LEU A 20 9.34 3.04 -1.40
C LEU A 20 8.55 3.09 -0.09
N VAL A 21 9.23 3.38 1.03
CA VAL A 21 8.57 3.58 2.32
C VAL A 21 7.67 4.81 2.29
N TYR A 22 8.12 5.92 1.68
CA TYR A 22 7.28 7.11 1.52
C TYR A 22 6.09 6.87 0.60
N HIS A 23 6.25 6.10 -0.48
CA HIS A 23 5.13 5.65 -1.31
C HIS A 23 4.08 4.90 -0.47
N ALA A 24 4.52 3.88 0.28
CA ALA A 24 3.65 3.13 1.18
C ALA A 24 2.93 4.01 2.21
N PHE A 25 3.58 5.04 2.77
CA PHE A 25 2.94 6.00 3.67
C PHE A 25 1.88 6.87 2.97
N CYS A 26 2.12 7.26 1.71
CA CYS A 26 1.11 8.00 0.94
C CYS A 26 -0.14 7.13 0.70
N VAL A 27 0.06 5.85 0.37
CA VAL A 27 -1.03 4.89 0.18
C VAL A 27 -1.74 4.61 1.51
N GLU A 28 -1.01 4.38 2.61
CA GLU A 28 -1.56 4.20 3.96
C GLU A 28 -2.53 5.33 4.34
N GLU A 29 -2.09 6.59 4.24
CA GLU A 29 -2.89 7.76 4.62
C GLU A 29 -4.09 7.95 3.70
N THR A 30 -3.93 7.69 2.40
CA THR A 30 -5.02 7.77 1.43
C THR A 30 -6.09 6.70 1.72
N MET A 31 -5.68 5.46 2.01
CA MET A 31 -6.56 4.39 2.43
C MET A 31 -7.28 4.72 3.75
N ALA A 32 -6.55 5.27 4.73
CA ALA A 32 -7.12 5.72 6.01
C ALA A 32 -8.24 6.75 5.80
N ARG A 33 -7.99 7.71 4.92
CA ARG A 33 -8.93 8.78 4.59
C ARG A 33 -10.21 8.24 3.97
N PHE A 34 -10.09 7.37 2.96
CA PHE A 34 -11.27 6.76 2.32
C PHE A 34 -12.06 5.86 3.29
N ALA A 35 -11.36 5.10 4.14
CA ALA A 35 -12.02 4.29 5.16
C ALA A 35 -12.86 5.16 6.10
N ALA A 36 -12.31 6.27 6.59
CA ALA A 36 -13.01 7.20 7.46
C ALA A 36 -14.21 7.86 6.78
N GLU A 37 -14.06 8.26 5.51
CA GLU A 37 -15.11 8.92 4.72
C GLU A 37 -16.30 7.99 4.45
N TYR A 38 -16.04 6.71 4.17
CA TYR A 38 -17.07 5.73 3.85
C TYR A 38 -17.51 4.87 5.06
N GLY A 39 -16.99 5.13 6.26
CA GLY A 39 -17.41 4.46 7.50
C GLY A 39 -16.90 3.02 7.65
N TYR A 40 -15.72 2.72 7.10
CA TYR A 40 -15.03 1.42 7.23
C TYR A 40 -13.95 1.44 8.34
N ASP A 41 -13.35 0.28 8.59
CA ASP A 41 -12.24 0.13 9.55
C ASP A 41 -10.97 0.81 9.02
N VAL A 42 -10.71 2.02 9.55
CA VAL A 42 -9.53 2.83 9.23
C VAL A 42 -8.24 2.05 9.48
N LYS A 43 -8.13 1.34 10.62
CA LYS A 43 -6.90 0.64 10.98
C LYS A 43 -6.60 -0.46 9.97
N TYR A 44 -7.62 -1.24 9.59
CA TYR A 44 -7.45 -2.31 8.62
C TYR A 44 -7.03 -1.77 7.24
N TRP A 45 -7.72 -0.74 6.73
CA TRP A 45 -7.42 -0.15 5.42
C TRP A 45 -6.03 0.49 5.38
N SER A 46 -5.64 1.21 6.44
CA SER A 46 -4.30 1.78 6.58
C SER A 46 -3.22 0.70 6.50
N LEU A 47 -3.37 -0.40 7.24
CA LEU A 47 -2.38 -1.48 7.26
C LEU A 47 -2.26 -2.18 5.90
N VAL A 48 -3.37 -2.40 5.20
CA VAL A 48 -3.36 -2.95 3.83
C VAL A 48 -2.63 -2.00 2.88
N GLY A 49 -2.93 -0.69 2.94
CA GLY A 49 -2.23 0.32 2.15
C GLY A 49 -0.73 0.40 2.46
N LEU A 50 -0.35 0.30 3.73
CA LEU A 50 1.05 0.33 4.17
C LEU A 50 1.86 -0.87 3.64
N LEU A 51 1.22 -2.02 3.46
CA LEU A 51 1.87 -3.28 3.08
C LEU A 51 1.58 -3.74 1.65
N HIS A 52 0.91 -2.92 0.82
CA HIS A 52 0.55 -3.33 -0.55
C HIS A 52 1.78 -3.76 -1.37
N ASP A 53 2.87 -2.98 -1.26
CA ASP A 53 4.15 -3.17 -1.96
C ASP A 53 5.21 -3.92 -1.13
N ILE A 54 4.79 -4.76 -0.18
CA ILE A 54 5.71 -5.37 0.79
C ILE A 54 6.88 -6.15 0.15
N ASP A 55 6.71 -6.69 -1.05
CA ASP A 55 7.73 -7.46 -1.76
C ASP A 55 8.51 -6.67 -2.82
N TRP A 56 8.12 -5.44 -3.15
CA TRP A 56 8.67 -4.71 -4.30
C TRP A 56 10.18 -4.46 -4.22
N GLY A 57 10.67 -3.97 -3.08
CA GLY A 57 12.06 -3.52 -2.94
C GLY A 57 13.11 -4.63 -3.04
N MET A 58 12.76 -5.87 -2.72
CA MET A 58 13.68 -7.03 -2.78
C MET A 58 13.29 -8.07 -3.85
N PHE A 59 12.01 -8.13 -4.23
CA PHE A 59 11.47 -9.15 -5.12
C PHE A 59 10.57 -8.54 -6.23
N PRO A 60 11.05 -7.55 -7.01
CA PRO A 60 10.20 -6.85 -7.99
C PRO A 60 9.66 -7.78 -9.10
N GLU A 61 10.44 -8.80 -9.51
CA GLU A 61 10.01 -9.78 -10.53
C GLU A 61 8.96 -10.79 -10.00
N GLU A 62 8.81 -10.87 -8.68
CA GLU A 62 7.86 -11.72 -7.98
C GLU A 62 6.81 -10.91 -7.22
N HIS A 63 6.65 -9.63 -7.57
CA HIS A 63 5.71 -8.73 -6.94
C HIS A 63 4.28 -9.30 -6.93
N CYS A 64 3.58 -9.15 -5.80
CA CYS A 64 2.33 -9.82 -5.42
C CYS A 64 2.41 -11.35 -5.24
N LYS A 65 3.40 -12.05 -5.80
CA LYS A 65 3.58 -13.51 -5.63
C LYS A 65 4.35 -13.83 -4.35
N LYS A 66 5.27 -12.95 -3.95
CA LYS A 66 6.07 -13.12 -2.74
C LYS A 66 5.33 -12.60 -1.51
N ALA A 67 4.49 -11.58 -1.66
CA ALA A 67 3.71 -10.96 -0.58
C ALA A 67 3.01 -11.96 0.38
N PRO A 68 2.31 -13.03 -0.06
CA PRO A 68 1.69 -14.00 0.85
C PRO A 68 2.67 -14.70 1.80
N GLU A 69 3.90 -14.93 1.37
CA GLU A 69 4.94 -15.52 2.22
C GLU A 69 5.43 -14.50 3.26
N LEU A 70 5.67 -13.27 2.84
CA LEU A 70 6.21 -12.21 3.72
C LEU A 70 5.19 -11.79 4.78
N LEU A 71 3.92 -11.65 4.39
CA LEU A 71 2.84 -11.24 5.27
C LEU A 71 2.55 -12.26 6.38
N LYS A 72 2.88 -13.54 6.18
CA LYS A 72 2.75 -14.56 7.24
C LYS A 72 3.65 -14.31 8.44
N GLU A 73 4.71 -13.50 8.32
CA GLU A 73 5.57 -13.15 9.45
C GLU A 73 4.86 -12.35 10.54
N ILE A 74 3.76 -11.68 10.19
CA ILE A 74 2.96 -10.85 11.10
C ILE A 74 1.55 -11.42 11.35
N ASP A 75 1.34 -12.70 11.01
CA ASP A 75 0.11 -13.47 11.31
C ASP A 75 -1.19 -12.77 10.86
N VAL A 76 -1.19 -12.23 9.65
CA VAL A 76 -2.41 -11.69 9.00
C VAL A 76 -3.21 -12.81 8.32
N ASP A 77 -4.51 -12.59 8.16
CA ASP A 77 -5.42 -13.56 7.55
C ASP A 77 -5.37 -13.55 6.01
N ASP A 78 -5.99 -14.56 5.40
CA ASP A 78 -6.06 -14.69 3.94
C ASP A 78 -6.80 -13.52 3.28
N ALA A 79 -7.72 -12.87 3.99
CA ALA A 79 -8.44 -11.70 3.47
C ALA A 79 -7.50 -10.49 3.34
N PHE A 80 -6.61 -10.28 4.30
CA PHE A 80 -5.57 -9.25 4.23
C PHE A 80 -4.60 -9.52 3.08
N ILE A 81 -4.15 -10.77 2.94
CA ILE A 81 -3.27 -11.18 1.84
C ILE A 81 -3.95 -10.98 0.49
N HIS A 82 -5.21 -11.37 0.36
CA HIS A 82 -6.00 -11.14 -0.85
C HIS A 82 -6.06 -9.65 -1.18
N ALA A 83 -6.39 -8.80 -0.20
CA ALA A 83 -6.49 -7.38 -0.42
C ALA A 83 -5.17 -6.76 -0.89
N VAL A 84 -4.06 -7.14 -0.26
CA VAL A 84 -2.72 -6.76 -0.72
C VAL A 84 -2.49 -7.24 -2.14
N CYS A 85 -2.60 -8.53 -2.45
CA CYS A 85 -2.29 -9.04 -3.79
C CYS A 85 -3.24 -8.54 -4.90
N SER A 86 -4.40 -8.00 -4.56
CA SER A 86 -5.38 -7.51 -5.55
C SER A 86 -4.99 -6.18 -6.23
N HIS A 87 -4.08 -5.39 -5.66
CA HIS A 87 -3.66 -4.12 -6.27
C HIS A 87 -2.91 -4.32 -7.60
N GLY A 88 -2.22 -5.46 -7.76
CA GLY A 88 -1.52 -5.82 -8.99
C GLY A 88 -2.39 -6.49 -10.08
N TRP A 89 -3.73 -6.46 -9.94
CA TRP A 89 -4.64 -7.24 -10.78
C TRP A 89 -4.50 -6.93 -12.28
N GLY A 90 -4.29 -7.99 -13.07
CA GLY A 90 -4.14 -7.91 -14.52
C GLY A 90 -2.78 -7.38 -14.99
N LEU A 91 -1.88 -7.03 -14.06
CA LEU A 91 -0.52 -6.57 -14.34
C LEU A 91 0.52 -7.62 -13.89
N CYS A 92 0.52 -7.94 -12.59
CA CYS A 92 1.45 -8.90 -11.97
C CYS A 92 0.74 -9.94 -11.09
N SER A 93 -0.57 -9.78 -10.86
CA SER A 93 -1.42 -10.63 -10.01
C SER A 93 -2.70 -11.03 -10.73
N ASP A 94 -3.16 -12.26 -10.48
CA ASP A 94 -4.45 -12.79 -10.95
C ASP A 94 -5.57 -12.60 -9.91
N VAL A 95 -5.28 -11.97 -8.77
CA VAL A 95 -6.25 -11.71 -7.69
C VAL A 95 -7.10 -10.50 -8.04
N GLU A 96 -8.39 -10.70 -8.30
CA GLU A 96 -9.31 -9.62 -8.68
C GLU A 96 -9.71 -8.75 -7.46
N PRO A 97 -9.72 -7.41 -7.57
CA PRO A 97 -10.24 -6.53 -6.52
C PRO A 97 -11.77 -6.58 -6.52
N VAL A 98 -12.34 -7.47 -5.72
CA VAL A 98 -13.78 -7.72 -5.64
C VAL A 98 -14.46 -6.82 -4.60
N HIS A 99 -13.77 -6.48 -3.53
CA HIS A 99 -14.26 -5.62 -2.45
C HIS A 99 -14.04 -4.14 -2.76
N PHE A 100 -14.83 -3.28 -2.11
CA PHE A 100 -14.72 -1.83 -2.32
C PHE A 100 -13.34 -1.28 -1.92
N MET A 101 -12.79 -1.72 -0.79
CA MET A 101 -11.45 -1.34 -0.33
C MET A 101 -10.36 -1.68 -1.34
N GLU A 102 -10.43 -2.88 -1.93
CA GLU A 102 -9.47 -3.37 -2.91
C GLU A 102 -9.53 -2.54 -4.20
N LYS A 103 -10.73 -2.16 -4.63
CA LYS A 103 -10.92 -1.25 -5.77
C LYS A 103 -10.36 0.14 -5.48
N VAL A 104 -10.52 0.65 -4.26
CA VAL A 104 -9.89 1.90 -3.84
C VAL A 104 -8.38 1.75 -3.97
N LEU A 105 -7.77 0.76 -3.31
CA LEU A 105 -6.32 0.49 -3.35
C LEU A 105 -5.80 0.41 -4.79
N TYR A 106 -6.42 -0.44 -5.61
CA TYR A 106 -6.09 -0.62 -7.03
C TYR A 106 -6.07 0.70 -7.81
N THR A 107 -6.97 1.63 -7.49
CA THR A 107 -7.05 2.92 -8.19
C THR A 107 -6.10 3.98 -7.66
N ILE A 108 -5.82 4.01 -6.35
CA ILE A 108 -5.08 5.11 -5.72
C ILE A 108 -3.58 4.91 -5.73
N ASP A 109 -3.11 3.67 -5.84
CA ASP A 109 -1.70 3.30 -5.72
C ASP A 109 -0.82 4.15 -6.65
N GLU A 110 -0.97 3.99 -7.96
CA GLU A 110 -0.23 4.75 -8.96
C GLU A 110 -0.53 6.26 -8.91
N LEU A 111 -1.72 6.67 -8.48
CA LEU A 111 -2.09 8.08 -8.33
C LEU A 111 -1.28 8.78 -7.24
N THR A 112 -1.05 8.10 -6.11
CA THR A 112 -0.20 8.66 -5.04
C THR A 112 1.24 8.84 -5.50
N GLY A 113 1.78 7.87 -6.25
CA GLY A 113 3.11 7.97 -6.85
C GLY A 113 3.22 9.15 -7.83
N LEU A 114 2.22 9.33 -8.69
CA LEU A 114 2.17 10.45 -9.64
C LEU A 114 2.12 11.81 -8.94
N VAL A 115 1.30 11.95 -7.89
CA VAL A 115 1.20 13.20 -7.11
C VAL A 115 2.52 13.49 -6.40
N TYR A 116 3.14 12.47 -5.79
CA TYR A 116 4.42 12.60 -5.11
C TYR A 116 5.55 13.00 -6.08
N ALA A 117 5.65 12.34 -7.23
CA ALA A 117 6.61 12.69 -8.27
C ALA A 117 6.41 14.13 -8.78
N THR A 118 5.16 14.55 -8.97
CA THR A 118 4.82 15.92 -9.38
C THR A 118 5.25 16.94 -8.34
N ALA A 119 5.05 16.64 -7.05
CA ALA A 119 5.52 17.48 -5.96
C ALA A 119 7.04 17.61 -5.97
N LEU A 120 7.77 16.52 -6.15
CA LEU A 120 9.25 16.54 -6.21
C LEU A 120 9.81 17.40 -7.35
N MET A 121 9.08 17.55 -8.45
CA MET A 121 9.47 18.40 -9.59
C MET A 121 9.28 19.91 -9.32
N ARG A 122 8.49 20.28 -8.31
CA ARG A 122 8.21 21.69 -7.98
C ARG A 122 9.25 22.23 -7.00
N PRO A 123 9.69 23.50 -7.15
CA PRO A 123 10.62 24.12 -6.19
C PRO A 123 10.11 24.13 -4.75
N GLU A 124 8.78 24.26 -4.58
CA GLU A 124 8.13 24.31 -3.26
C GLU A 124 7.70 22.93 -2.73
N HIS A 125 8.05 21.85 -3.44
CA HIS A 125 7.61 20.48 -3.11
C HIS A 125 6.09 20.37 -2.94
N MET A 126 5.61 19.81 -1.82
CA MET A 126 4.18 19.70 -1.49
C MET A 126 3.55 21.04 -1.09
N GLN A 127 4.34 22.08 -0.78
CA GLN A 127 3.80 23.33 -0.28
C GLN A 127 2.94 24.03 -1.36
N GLY A 128 1.75 24.48 -0.95
CA GLY A 128 0.79 25.12 -1.85
C GLY A 128 -0.03 24.18 -2.75
N MET A 129 0.08 22.84 -2.59
CA MET A 129 -0.85 21.88 -3.23
C MET A 129 -2.16 21.80 -2.45
N SER A 130 -2.94 22.88 -2.46
CA SER A 130 -4.31 22.85 -1.97
C SER A 130 -5.26 22.50 -3.12
N VAL A 131 -6.11 21.49 -2.90
CA VAL A 131 -7.30 21.20 -3.73
C VAL A 131 -8.54 21.84 -3.14
#